data_AF-A0A4R5MLD1-F1
#
_entry.id   AF-A0A4R5MLD1-F1
#
_cell.length_a   1.000
_cell.length_b   1.000
_cell.length_c   1.000
_cell.angle_alpha   90.00
_cell.angle_beta   90.00
_cell.angle_gamma   90.00
#
_symmetry.space_group_name_H-M   'P 1'
#
loop_
_entity.id
_entity.type
_entity.pdbx_description
1 polymer ?
#
loop_
_entity_poly.entity_id
_entity_poly.type
_entity_poly.pdbx_seq_one_letter_code
_entity_poly.pdbx_strand_id
1 'polypeptide(L)'
;MRKLVLIFLFIFANQLVKASECYDYHTSRTTKLMVKGGKLYFQFTEKDHNGFTYVKQNNRIVKGIDFASYKFYGEYESMDRK
;
A
#
# COMPACT_ATOMS: atom_id res chain seq x y z
N MET A 1 -26.03 33.51 -22.94
CA MET A 1 -24.82 32.69 -23.23
C MET A 1 -23.99 32.39 -21.98
N ARG A 2 -23.62 33.37 -21.14
CA ARG A 2 -22.76 33.15 -19.95
C ARG A 2 -23.27 32.08 -18.96
N LYS A 3 -24.58 31.98 -18.74
CA LYS A 3 -25.19 30.95 -17.86
C LYS A 3 -25.00 29.53 -18.40
N LEU A 4 -25.05 29.34 -19.73
CA LEU A 4 -24.85 28.04 -20.37
C LEU A 4 -23.39 27.57 -20.26
N VAL A 5 -22.44 28.51 -20.38
CA VAL A 5 -21.01 28.23 -20.21
C VAL A 5 -20.72 27.69 -18.80
N LEU A 6 -21.32 28.30 -17.77
CA LEU A 6 -21.14 27.86 -16.38
C LEU A 6 -21.72 26.46 -16.12
N ILE A 7 -22.88 26.15 -16.70
CA ILE A 7 -23.49 24.82 -16.61
C ILE A 7 -22.60 23.78 -17.28
N PHE A 8 -22.07 24.09 -18.47
CA PHE A 8 -21.14 23.21 -19.17
C PHE A 8 -19.88 22.98 -18.34
N LEU A 9 -19.27 24.04 -17.80
CA LEU A 9 -18.08 23.94 -16.96
C LEU A 9 -18.31 23.05 -15.72
N PHE A 10 -19.49 23.17 -15.11
CA PHE A 10 -19.87 22.34 -13.96
C PHE A 10 -19.99 20.86 -14.34
N ILE A 11 -20.60 20.54 -15.48
CA ILE A 11 -20.73 19.15 -15.95
C ILE A 11 -19.34 18.53 -16.21
N PHE A 12 -18.43 19.26 -16.86
CA PHE A 12 -17.07 18.77 -17.12
C PHE A 12 -16.25 18.59 -15.85
N ALA A 13 -16.36 19.51 -14.88
CA ALA A 13 -15.66 19.39 -13.61
C ALA A 13 -16.06 18.13 -12.82
N ASN A 14 -17.34 17.75 -12.84
CA ASN A 14 -17.82 16.54 -12.15
C ASN A 14 -17.29 15.23 -12.77
N GLN A 15 -16.97 15.21 -14.06
CA GLN A 15 -16.39 14.03 -14.70
C GLN A 15 -14.91 13.83 -14.32
N LEU A 16 -14.17 14.91 -14.06
CA LEU A 16 -12.76 14.85 -13.67
C LEU A 16 -12.55 14.25 -12.27
N VAL A 17 -13.50 14.45 -11.35
CA VAL A 17 -13.40 13.92 -9.96
C VAL A 17 -13.46 12.39 -9.95
N LYS A 18 -14.32 11.79 -10.80
CA LYS A 18 -14.48 10.33 -10.92
C LYS A 18 -13.22 9.62 -11.42
N ALA A 19 -12.39 10.28 -12.22
CA ALA A 19 -11.15 9.68 -12.72
C ALA A 19 -10.10 9.50 -11.60
N SER A 20 -10.14 10.32 -10.54
CA SER A 20 -9.22 10.17 -9.41
C SER A 20 -9.53 8.93 -8.57
N GLU A 21 -10.82 8.59 -8.40
CA GLU A 21 -11.26 7.43 -7.64
C GLU A 21 -10.83 6.12 -8.32
N CYS A 22 -10.74 6.07 -9.65
CA CYS A 22 -10.28 4.89 -10.40
C CYS A 22 -8.82 4.50 -10.12
N TYR A 23 -7.98 5.41 -9.60
CA TYR A 23 -6.58 5.08 -9.26
C TYR A 23 -6.47 4.28 -7.94
N ASP A 24 -7.42 4.43 -7.02
CA ASP A 24 -7.39 3.73 -5.73
C ASP A 24 -7.81 2.25 -5.84
N TYR A 25 -8.58 1.89 -6.88
CA TYR A 25 -9.18 0.54 -7.00
C TYR A 25 -8.23 -0.55 -7.54
N HIS A 26 -7.02 -0.17 -7.96
CA HIS A 26 -6.13 -1.09 -8.64
C HIS A 26 -4.80 -1.28 -7.92
N THR A 27 -4.60 -0.76 -6.72
CA THR A 27 -3.36 -1.01 -5.97
C THR A 27 -3.47 -2.26 -5.10
N SER A 28 -2.38 -3.03 -5.03
CA SER A 28 -2.29 -4.16 -4.12
C SER A 28 -1.54 -3.74 -2.85
N ARG A 29 -2.14 -3.96 -1.68
CA ARG A 29 -1.52 -3.67 -0.39
C ARG A 29 -1.05 -4.95 0.27
N THR A 30 0.21 -4.96 0.70
CA THR A 30 0.81 -6.05 1.48
C THR A 30 1.43 -5.49 2.75
N THR A 31 1.47 -6.34 3.79
CA THR A 31 2.15 -6.02 5.04
C THR A 31 3.13 -7.12 5.39
N LYS A 32 4.30 -6.74 5.93
CA LYS A 32 5.28 -7.71 6.42
C LYS A 32 6.07 -7.14 7.59
N LEU A 33 6.54 -8.03 8.46
CA LEU A 33 7.55 -7.70 9.45
C LEU A 33 8.93 -7.79 8.81
N MET A 34 9.76 -6.77 9.00
CA MET A 34 11.12 -6.73 8.47
C MET A 34 12.11 -6.26 9.53
N VAL A 35 13.31 -6.82 9.47
CA VAL A 35 14.42 -6.44 10.35
C VAL A 35 15.38 -5.57 9.55
N LYS A 36 15.70 -4.38 10.04
CA LYS A 36 16.68 -3.49 9.41
C LYS A 36 17.49 -2.75 10.48
N GLY A 37 18.81 -2.87 10.42
CA GLY A 37 19.70 -2.21 11.39
C GLY A 37 19.41 -2.61 12.85
N GLY A 38 19.11 -3.89 13.09
CA GLY A 38 18.81 -4.43 14.42
C GLY A 38 17.44 -4.02 14.99
N LYS A 39 16.59 -3.35 14.21
CA LYS A 39 15.25 -2.93 14.63
C LYS A 39 14.18 -3.64 13.82
N LEU A 40 13.08 -3.97 14.49
CA LEU A 40 11.90 -4.56 13.86
C LEU A 40 10.98 -3.44 13.32
N TYR A 41 10.54 -3.60 12.08
CA TYR A 41 9.61 -2.69 11.43
C TYR A 41 8.41 -3.46 10.90
N PHE A 42 7.23 -2.86 11.05
CA PHE A 42 6.04 -3.26 10.32
C PHE A 42 5.98 -2.45 9.03
N GLN A 43 6.23 -3.13 7.91
CA GLN A 43 6.27 -2.53 6.58
C GLN A 43 4.92 -2.66 5.90
N PHE A 44 4.44 -1.53 5.39
CA PHE A 44 3.31 -1.43 4.49
C PHE A 44 3.82 -1.15 3.08
N THR A 45 3.42 -1.99 2.13
CA THR A 45 3.77 -1.85 0.73
C THR A 45 2.50 -1.76 -0.08
N GLU A 46 2.43 -0.76 -0.94
CA GLU A 46 1.35 -0.57 -1.90
C GLU A 46 1.98 -0.50 -3.28
N LYS A 47 1.53 -1.39 -4.15
CA LYS A 47 2.03 -1.50 -5.53
C LYS A 47 0.93 -1.14 -6.53
N ASP A 48 1.35 -0.77 -7.72
CA ASP A 48 0.44 -0.60 -8.85
C ASP A 48 -0.32 -1.91 -9.19
N HIS A 49 -1.26 -1.80 -10.12
CA HIS A 49 -2.09 -2.93 -10.57
C HIS A 49 -1.29 -4.12 -11.05
N ASN A 50 -0.15 -3.86 -11.67
CA ASN A 50 0.67 -4.88 -12.30
C ASN A 50 1.70 -5.47 -11.30
N GLY A 51 1.79 -4.94 -10.08
CA GLY A 51 2.73 -5.37 -9.05
C GLY A 51 4.20 -5.01 -9.31
N PHE A 52 4.50 -4.17 -10.32
CA PHE A 52 5.86 -3.82 -10.73
C PHE A 52 6.37 -2.57 -10.04
N THR A 53 5.55 -1.53 -9.95
CA THR A 53 5.98 -0.26 -9.35
C THR A 53 5.41 -0.07 -7.94
N TYR A 54 6.20 0.58 -7.09
CA TYR A 54 5.77 0.96 -5.75
C TYR A 54 5.02 2.28 -5.81
N VAL A 55 3.75 2.26 -5.44
CA VAL A 55 2.94 3.47 -5.23
C VAL A 55 3.29 4.10 -3.88
N LYS A 56 3.45 3.25 -2.85
CA LYS A 56 3.80 3.70 -1.50
C LYS A 56 4.53 2.60 -0.73
N GLN A 57 5.56 2.99 0.02
CA GLN A 57 6.20 2.09 0.98
C GLN A 57 6.46 2.85 2.29
N ASN A 58 5.97 2.30 3.40
CA ASN A 58 6.13 2.91 4.72
C ASN A 58 6.58 1.87 5.74
N ASN A 59 7.62 2.20 6.51
CA ASN A 59 8.16 1.36 7.56
C ASN A 59 7.86 2.00 8.92
N ARG A 60 7.01 1.37 9.72
CA ARG A 60 6.76 1.80 11.09
C ARG A 60 7.60 0.97 12.04
N ILE A 61 8.42 1.63 12.86
CA ILE A 61 9.20 0.93 13.88
C ILE A 61 8.26 0.29 14.90
N VAL A 62 8.49 -0.98 15.19
CA VAL A 62 7.79 -1.68 16.27
C VAL A 62 8.57 -1.43 17.55
N LYS A 63 8.00 -0.64 18.46
CA LYS A 63 8.63 -0.30 19.75
C LYS A 63 8.35 -1.40 20.76
N GLY A 64 9.26 -1.58 21.72
CA GLY A 64 9.06 -2.49 22.85
C GLY A 64 9.25 -3.98 22.53
N ILE A 65 9.73 -4.32 21.33
CA ILE A 65 10.16 -5.68 20.98
C ILE A 65 11.67 -5.64 20.80
N ASP A 66 12.38 -6.42 21.62
CA ASP A 66 13.80 -6.69 21.38
C ASP A 66 13.90 -7.68 20.21
N PHE A 67 14.74 -7.35 19.22
CA PHE A 67 15.00 -8.24 18.09
C PHE A 67 15.47 -9.62 18.55
N ALA A 68 16.27 -9.70 19.61
CA ALA A 68 16.73 -10.99 20.15
C ALA A 68 15.60 -11.85 20.73
N SER A 69 14.52 -11.22 21.20
CA SER A 69 13.32 -11.90 21.72
C SER A 69 12.31 -12.28 20.64
N TYR A 70 12.45 -11.74 19.42
CA TYR A 70 11.51 -11.97 18.34
C TYR A 70 11.79 -13.30 17.63
N LYS A 71 10.80 -14.20 17.62
CA LYS A 71 10.83 -15.45 16.86
C LYS A 71 9.70 -15.42 15.83
N PHE A 72 10.03 -15.49 14.54
CA PHE A 72 9.03 -15.65 13.49
C PHE A 72 8.47 -17.08 13.56
N TYR A 73 7.22 -17.23 13.98
CA TYR A 73 6.49 -18.49 13.91
C TYR A 73 6.16 -18.77 12.44
N GLY A 74 7.07 -19.43 11.72
CA GLY A 74 6.85 -19.78 10.32
C GLY A 74 8.08 -20.23 9.51
N GLU A 75 9.30 -20.11 10.02
CA GLU A 75 10.51 -20.57 9.31
C GLU A 75 10.79 -22.09 9.42
N TYR A 76 9.85 -22.89 9.98
CA TYR A 76 10.01 -24.34 10.18
C TYR A 76 8.94 -25.23 9.52
N GLU A 77 8.22 -24.73 8.51
CA GLU A 77 7.42 -25.60 7.63
C GLU A 77 8.01 -25.66 6.22
N SER A 78 9.31 -25.96 6.11
CA SER A 78 9.75 -26.75 4.96
C SER A 78 9.18 -28.16 5.16
N MET A 79 7.98 -28.39 4.65
CA MET A 79 7.42 -29.73 4.53
C MET A 79 8.36 -30.57 3.65
N ASP A 80 9.25 -31.31 4.31
CA ASP A 80 9.87 -32.51 3.77
C ASP A 80 8.71 -33.46 3.41
N ARG A 81 8.25 -33.35 2.17
CA ARG A 81 7.44 -34.39 1.54
C ARG A 81 8.37 -35.58 1.30
N LYS A 82 8.39 -36.47 2.29
CA LYS A 82 8.78 -37.87 2.10
C LYS A 82 7.76 -38.60 1.24
#